data_AF-A0A8J6JAL3-F1
#
_entry.id   AF-A0A8J6JAL3-F1
#
_cell.length_a   1.000
_cell.length_b   1.000
_cell.length_c   1.000
_cell.angle_alpha   90.00
_cell.angle_beta   90.00
_cell.angle_gamma   90.00
#
_symmetry.space_group_name_H-M   'P 1'
#
loop_
_entity.id
_entity.type
_entity.pdbx_description
1 polymer ?
#
loop_
_entity_poly.entity_id
_entity_poly.type
_entity_poly.pdbx_seq_one_letter_code
_entity_poly.pdbx_strand_id
1 'polypeptide(L)' 'MKHYSGLDELLQADRAAHDYFAALPDYVREQIASRGGGVSSLASLQDYAENLTRGDG' A
#
# COMPACT_ATOMS: atom_id res chain seq x y z
N MET A 1 -11.91 -10.84 9.66
CA MET A 1 -11.10 -9.86 8.89
C MET A 1 -9.90 -10.62 8.34
N LYS A 2 -9.63 -10.53 7.03
CA LYS A 2 -8.43 -11.16 6.44
C LYS A 2 -7.24 -10.27 6.79
N HIS A 3 -6.32 -10.78 7.59
CA HIS A 3 -5.03 -10.15 7.83
C HIS A 3 -4.04 -10.78 6.88
N TYR A 4 -3.44 -9.98 6.02
CA TYR A 4 -2.37 -10.42 5.13
C TYR A 4 -1.02 -10.22 5.83
N SER A 5 -0.11 -11.18 5.70
CA SER A 5 1.21 -11.12 6.36
C SER A 5 2.12 -10.00 5.85
N GLY A 6 1.74 -9.31 4.77
CA GLY A 6 2.41 -8.12 4.27
C GLY A 6 1.80 -7.62 2.97
N LEU A 7 2.41 -6.56 2.43
CA LEU A 7 2.01 -5.92 1.18
C LEU A 7 1.88 -6.93 0.03
N ASP A 8 2.87 -7.80 -0.20
CA ASP A 8 2.82 -8.78 -1.29
C ASP A 8 1.60 -9.69 -1.23
N GLU A 9 1.24 -10.18 -0.04
CA GLU A 9 0.09 -11.06 0.13
C GLU A 9 -1.24 -10.30 -0.08
N LEU A 10 -1.31 -9.03 0.35
CA LEU A 10 -2.43 -8.15 0.03
C LEU A 10 -2.56 -7.92 -1.48
N LEU A 11 -1.45 -7.63 -2.18
CA LEU A 11 -1.46 -7.37 -3.62
C LEU A 11 -1.81 -8.63 -4.43
N GLN A 12 -1.43 -9.82 -3.95
CA GLN A 12 -1.80 -11.09 -4.58
C GLN A 12 -3.27 -11.48 -4.31
N ALA A 13 -3.77 -11.21 -3.11
CA ALA A 13 -5.11 -11.63 -2.70
C ALA A 13 -6.21 -10.62 -3.07
N ASP A 14 -5.87 -9.34 -3.21
CA ASP A 14 -6.81 -8.26 -3.49
C ASP A 14 -6.40 -7.47 -4.74
N ARG A 15 -7.14 -7.72 -5.81
CA ARG A 15 -6.95 -7.03 -7.09
C ARG A 15 -7.13 -5.52 -6.98
N ALA A 16 -8.05 -5.04 -6.14
CA ALA A 16 -8.25 -3.60 -5.96
C ALA A 16 -7.04 -2.96 -5.26
N ALA A 17 -6.42 -3.65 -4.30
CA ALA A 17 -5.18 -3.21 -3.69
C ALA A 17 -4.02 -3.20 -4.68
N HIS A 18 -3.93 -4.21 -5.54
CA HIS A 18 -2.95 -4.25 -6.63
C HIS A 18 -3.10 -3.07 -7.60
N ASP A 19 -4.31 -2.86 -8.14
CA ASP A 19 -4.58 -1.78 -9.09
C ASP A 19 -4.34 -0.40 -8.46
N TYR A 20 -4.73 -0.22 -7.19
CA TYR A 20 -4.44 1.01 -6.45
C TYR A 20 -2.93 1.23 -6.27
N PHE A 21 -2.21 0.21 -5.78
CA PHE A 21 -0.76 0.29 -5.59
C PHE A 21 -0.02 0.61 -6.89
N ALA A 22 -0.40 -0.03 -8.00
CA ALA A 22 0.19 0.20 -9.31
C ALA A 22 -0.08 1.61 -9.85
N ALA A 23 -1.17 2.27 -9.45
CA ALA A 23 -1.49 3.64 -9.83
C ALA A 23 -0.74 4.71 -9.01
N LEU A 24 -0.12 4.35 -7.88
CA LEU A 24 0.64 5.29 -7.05
C LEU A 24 1.95 5.72 -7.74
N PRO A 25 2.48 6.93 -7.46
CA PRO A 25 3.79 7.35 -7.95
C PRO A 25 4.91 6.39 -7.51
N ASP A 26 5.97 6.27 -8.33
CA ASP A 26 7.11 5.39 -8.05
C ASP A 26 7.67 5.58 -6.63
N TYR A 27 7.93 6.81 -6.23
CA TYR A 27 8.48 7.12 -4.90
C TYR A 27 7.56 6.67 -3.75
N VAL A 28 6.24 6.74 -3.94
CA VAL A 28 5.24 6.27 -2.95
C VAL A 28 5.26 4.76 -2.87
N ARG A 29 5.30 4.08 -4.03
CA ARG A 29 5.41 2.61 -4.09
C ARG A 29 6.68 2.11 -3.43
N GLU A 30 7.82 2.76 -3.68
CA GLU A 30 9.11 2.39 -3.07
C GLU A 30 9.07 2.56 -1.54
N GLN A 31 8.49 3.65 -1.02
CA GLN A 31 8.37 3.84 0.42
C GLN A 31 7.41 2.84 1.08
N ILE A 32 6.29 2.54 0.43
CA ILE A 32 5.34 1.50 0.89
C ILE A 32 6.02 0.12 0.85
N ALA A 33 6.76 -0.20 -0.20
CA ALA A 33 7.49 -1.47 -0.29
C ALA A 33 8.58 -1.59 0.80
N SER A 34 9.30 -0.49 1.08
CA SER A 34 10.36 -0.48 2.09
C SER A 34 9.85 -0.57 3.54
N ARG A 35 8.60 -0.18 3.81
CA ARG A 35 7.99 -0.17 5.16
C ARG A 35 6.66 -0.94 5.24
N GLY A 36 6.42 -1.83 4.28
CA GLY A 36 5.14 -2.49 4.04
C GLY A 36 4.68 -3.48 5.12
N GLY A 37 5.46 -3.67 6.19
CA GLY A 37 5.11 -4.57 7.30
C GLY A 37 3.83 -4.18 8.05
N GLY A 38 3.36 -2.94 7.92
CA GLY A 38 2.09 -2.47 8.49
C GLY A 38 0.90 -2.51 7.51
N VAL A 39 1.13 -2.77 6.22
CA VAL A 39 0.10 -2.69 5.18
C VAL A 39 -0.49 -4.08 4.95
N SER A 40 -1.62 -4.34 5.62
CA SER A 40 -2.32 -5.64 5.57
C SER A 40 -3.76 -5.53 5.05
N SER A 41 -4.15 -4.39 4.51
CA SER A 41 -5.49 -4.13 3.96
C SER A 41 -5.45 -2.94 3.00
N LEU A 42 -6.41 -2.87 2.06
CA LEU A 42 -6.56 -1.74 1.14
C LEU A 42 -6.68 -0.39 1.89
N ALA A 43 -7.42 -0.35 3.00
CA ALA A 43 -7.56 0.87 3.80
C ALA A 43 -6.22 1.34 4.38
N SER A 44 -5.40 0.43 4.92
CA SER A 44 -4.06 0.76 5.43
C SER A 44 -3.11 1.19 4.31
N LEU A 45 -3.26 0.62 3.11
CA LEU A 45 -2.51 1.02 1.93
C LEU A 45 -2.86 2.45 1.50
N GLN A 46 -4.15 2.77 1.46
CA GLN A 46 -4.65 4.11 1.12
C GLN A 46 -4.20 5.15 2.15
N ASP A 47 -4.39 4.88 3.44
CA ASP A 47 -3.97 5.78 4.53
C ASP A 47 -2.46 6.07 4.49
N TYR A 48 -1.65 5.03 4.25
CA TYR A 48 -0.21 5.20 4.12
C TYR A 48 0.17 6.02 2.89
N ALA A 49 -0.44 5.73 1.74
CA ALA A 49 -0.22 6.49 0.52
C ALA A 49 -0.62 7.96 0.67
N GLU A 50 -1.76 8.25 1.32
CA GLU A 50 -2.22 9.62 1.59
C GLU A 50 -1.28 10.36 2.55
N ASN A 51 -0.74 9.70 3.57
CA ASN A 51 0.24 10.31 4.46
C ASN A 51 1.55 10.66 3.72
N LEU A 52 1.99 9.81 2.80
CA LEU A 52 3.18 10.06 1.99
C LEU A 52 2.97 11.19 0.97
N THR A 53 1.82 11.22 0.29
CA THR A 53 1.53 12.27 -0.71
C THR A 53 1.24 13.62 -0.07
N ARG A 54 0.71 13.66 1.15
CA ARG A 54 0.49 14.91 1.89
C ARG A 54 1.80 15.52 2.44
N GLY A 55 2.81 14.70 2.72
CA GLY A 55 4.11 15.16 3.22
C GLY A 55 5.04 15.74 2.14
N ASP A 56 4.72 15.55 0.86
CA ASP A 56 5.47 16.04 -0.31
C ASP A 56 4.97 17.42 -0.82
N GLY A 57 4.03 18.05 -0.09
CA GLY A 57 3.39 19.32 -0.43
C GLY A 57 3.87 20.52 0.39
#